data_AF-A0A946YS57-F1
#
_entry.id   AF-A0A946YS57-F1
#
_cell.length_a   1.000
_cell.length_b   1.000
_cell.length_c   1.000
_cell.angle_alpha   90.00
_cell.angle_beta   90.00
_cell.angle_gamma   90.00
#
_symmetry.space_group_name_H-M   'P 1'
#
loop_
_entity.id
_entity.type
_entity.pdbx_description
1 polymer ?
#
loop_
_entity_poly.entity_id
_entity_poly.type
_entity_poly.pdbx_seq_one_letter_code
_entity_poly.pdbx_strand_id
1 'polypeptide(L)'
;QQIEQEQIHLALELNAKGKAIWIVQLAGKKDQQRETVKRAESPAELLVWCLINGLVSASTRFSVEEGDHELTEYEIRQLCSSLASQLPCLRESEASDARDRLAKPARHKHCIFIANCGVDPLKEQRQQGTLRVSAQNDPLSYSGVQENLVASVTLITVNSWQETFCYHFQGERALNDCLTHFLSLGRQTSGQQGEMTLPPRSVLCACPTRPGPIASRLESLLDDIQKCYFEDKDGDPSRCEKTRNERRYVFQSAYGFHVLGWQQDAPRIELIGSEVELLEHLSNPDIASAVTIDSYALQNHPLSTICRKLEAGQREHGNTQTPRSTAPNRVRVFYVVKDGFAETYLTDQRQAICYAKIPYESTRALILPLRQFVERSSLRRATSGGEQQDEFASFGIDSGPLSPAFAPSPELPDIEFFALQQNAGHYTATLVPTEANISAKYMPIKAVGSQGTAGNIDWVIHCNDELFDGAILGDSLFTDVAASIKKFRRADQPAYRCYINDIEVHRQCGGNTTLVQDFYYKNKLEDALNNAFALL
;
A
#
# COMPACT_ATOMS: atom_id res chain seq x y z
N GLN A 1 26.73 -35.07 43.55
CA GLN A 1 27.21 -34.49 42.29
C GLN A 1 26.74 -33.05 42.26
N GLN A 2 27.65 -32.09 42.35
CA GLN A 2 27.32 -30.68 42.17
C GLN A 2 26.78 -30.51 40.75
N ILE A 3 25.53 -30.04 40.63
CA ILE A 3 24.97 -29.62 39.35
C ILE A 3 25.79 -28.39 38.95
N GLU A 4 26.76 -28.58 38.06
CA GLU A 4 27.51 -27.47 37.44
C GLU A 4 26.47 -26.54 36.80
N GLN A 5 26.37 -25.30 37.29
CA GLN A 5 25.44 -24.33 36.76
C GLN A 5 25.95 -23.88 35.40
N GLU A 6 25.25 -24.26 34.33
CA GLU A 6 25.52 -23.77 32.98
C GLU A 6 25.26 -22.26 32.96
N GLN A 7 26.34 -21.47 32.84
CA GLN A 7 26.29 -20.02 32.77
C GLN A 7 26.50 -19.58 31.32
N ILE A 8 25.50 -18.89 30.78
CA ILE A 8 25.55 -18.24 29.47
C ILE A 8 25.81 -16.75 29.70
N HIS A 9 26.87 -16.25 29.08
CA HIS A 9 27.22 -14.83 29.13
C HIS A 9 27.01 -14.18 27.76
N LEU A 10 26.26 -13.09 27.72
CA LEU A 10 26.07 -12.29 26.50
C LEU A 10 26.86 -10.98 26.63
N ALA A 11 27.55 -10.59 25.56
CA ALA A 11 28.28 -9.32 25.51
C ALA A 11 28.16 -8.69 24.12
N LEU A 12 28.30 -7.37 24.06
CA LEU A 12 28.32 -6.59 22.82
C LEU A 12 29.76 -6.15 22.54
N GLU A 13 30.33 -6.59 21.42
CA GLU A 13 31.69 -6.27 21.01
C GLU A 13 31.70 -5.52 19.67
N LEU A 14 32.80 -4.84 19.34
CA LEU A 14 33.02 -4.30 18.01
C LEU A 14 33.76 -5.32 17.15
N ASN A 15 33.25 -5.63 15.97
CA ASN A 15 33.96 -6.47 15.01
C ASN A 15 35.15 -5.72 14.37
N ALA A 16 35.94 -6.42 13.56
CA ALA A 16 37.11 -5.84 12.88
C ALA A 16 36.81 -4.63 11.97
N LYS A 17 35.54 -4.40 11.62
CA LYS A 17 35.07 -3.25 10.83
C LYS A 17 34.45 -2.14 11.69
N GLY A 18 34.50 -2.26 13.02
CA GLY A 18 33.91 -1.31 13.96
C GLY A 18 32.39 -1.41 14.08
N LYS A 19 31.74 -2.46 13.55
CA LYS A 19 30.30 -2.68 13.72
C LYS A 19 30.05 -3.49 15.00
N ALA A 20 29.09 -3.06 15.80
CA ALA A 20 28.66 -3.77 16.99
C ALA A 20 28.09 -5.16 16.64
N ILE A 21 28.53 -6.19 17.36
CA ILE A 21 28.11 -7.58 17.19
C ILE A 21 27.94 -8.22 18.56
N TRP A 22 26.85 -8.96 18.73
CA TRP A 22 26.61 -9.70 19.95
C TRP A 22 27.38 -11.01 19.94
N ILE A 23 27.85 -11.41 21.12
CA ILE A 23 28.53 -12.69 21.33
C ILE A 23 27.90 -13.47 22.47
N VAL A 24 27.90 -14.80 22.37
CA VAL A 24 27.68 -15.71 23.50
C VAL A 24 29.00 -16.29 23.91
N GLN A 25 29.27 -16.24 25.21
CA GLN A 25 30.36 -16.95 25.84
C GLN A 25 29.85 -17.98 26.86
N LEU A 26 30.54 -19.11 26.93
CA LEU A 26 30.32 -20.13 27.95
C LEU A 26 31.48 -20.11 28.95
N ALA A 27 31.19 -20.34 30.23
CA ALA A 27 32.22 -20.46 31.26
C ALA A 27 32.98 -21.79 31.09
N GLY A 28 34.30 -21.74 30.91
CA GLY A 28 35.15 -22.92 30.79
C GLY A 28 35.29 -23.69 32.12
N LYS A 29 35.31 -25.03 32.05
CA LYS A 29 35.32 -25.95 33.21
C LYS A 29 36.53 -25.85 34.15
N LYS A 30 37.62 -25.18 33.77
CA LYS A 30 38.89 -25.28 34.50
C LYS A 30 39.62 -23.97 34.83
N ASP A 31 39.30 -22.84 34.21
CA ASP A 31 40.21 -21.67 34.29
C ASP A 31 39.53 -20.28 34.32
N GLN A 32 38.23 -20.18 34.61
CA GLN A 32 37.44 -18.94 34.55
C GLN A 32 37.46 -18.21 33.18
N GLN A 33 38.22 -18.70 32.20
CA GLN A 33 38.23 -18.19 30.84
C GLN A 33 36.89 -18.50 30.16
N ARG A 34 36.30 -17.44 29.61
CA ARG A 34 35.06 -17.47 28.85
C ARG A 34 35.40 -17.71 27.39
N GLU A 35 34.79 -18.71 26.77
CA GLU A 35 34.99 -19.02 25.36
C GLU A 35 33.82 -18.53 24.53
N THR A 36 34.09 -17.72 23.51
CA THR A 36 33.05 -17.26 22.57
C THR A 36 32.63 -18.38 21.63
N VAL A 37 31.37 -18.81 21.74
CA VAL A 37 30.83 -19.93 20.96
C VAL A 37 30.06 -19.49 19.71
N LYS A 38 29.44 -18.30 19.73
CA LYS A 38 28.68 -17.77 18.60
C LYS A 38 28.71 -16.24 18.61
N ARG A 39 28.65 -15.67 17.41
CA ARG A 39 28.49 -14.22 17.16
C ARG A 39 27.28 -14.00 16.26
N ALA A 40 26.53 -12.93 16.48
CA ALA A 40 25.34 -12.57 15.71
C ALA A 40 25.05 -11.07 15.79
N GLU A 41 24.27 -10.53 14.85
CA GLU A 41 23.87 -9.12 14.88
C GLU A 41 22.79 -8.83 15.91
N SER A 42 21.96 -9.81 16.25
CA SER A 42 20.87 -9.69 17.21
C SER A 42 21.09 -10.60 18.41
N PRO A 43 20.86 -10.13 19.64
CA PRO A 43 20.91 -11.00 20.82
C PRO A 43 19.77 -12.02 20.80
N ALA A 44 18.65 -11.73 20.12
CA ALA A 44 17.58 -12.70 19.93
C ALA A 44 18.06 -13.92 19.12
N GLU A 45 18.90 -13.72 18.09
CA GLU A 45 19.50 -14.81 17.32
C GLU A 45 20.30 -15.74 18.23
N LEU A 46 21.09 -15.15 19.12
CA LEU A 46 21.94 -15.90 20.05
C LEU A 46 21.11 -16.73 21.02
N LEU A 47 20.03 -16.17 21.57
CA LEU A 47 19.14 -16.90 22.47
C LEU A 47 18.43 -18.05 21.74
N VAL A 48 17.95 -17.83 20.52
CA VAL A 48 17.36 -18.87 19.68
C VAL A 48 18.38 -19.98 19.40
N TRP A 49 19.62 -19.62 19.06
CA TRP A 49 20.69 -20.58 18.84
C TRP A 49 21.01 -21.39 20.10
N CYS A 50 21.12 -20.75 21.26
CA CYS A 50 21.35 -21.43 22.54
C CYS A 50 20.20 -22.39 22.89
N LEU A 51 18.96 -22.00 22.67
CA LEU A 51 17.78 -22.84 22.90
C LEU A 51 17.79 -24.09 22.01
N ILE A 52 17.99 -23.91 20.70
CA ILE A 52 17.94 -25.00 19.72
C ILE A 52 19.09 -25.99 19.91
N ASN A 53 20.26 -25.51 20.31
CA ASN A 53 21.42 -26.37 20.58
C ASN A 53 21.40 -26.99 21.99
N GLY A 54 20.32 -26.83 22.75
CA GLY A 54 20.17 -27.44 24.08
C GLY A 54 21.11 -26.87 25.14
N LEU A 55 21.63 -25.65 24.95
CA LEU A 55 22.49 -24.96 25.93
C LEU A 55 21.69 -24.31 27.07
N VAL A 56 20.37 -24.23 26.92
CA VAL A 56 19.47 -23.64 27.91
C VAL A 56 18.63 -24.73 28.57
N SER A 57 18.73 -24.80 29.89
CA SER A 57 17.96 -25.64 30.80
C SER A 57 17.28 -24.78 31.88
N ALA A 58 16.42 -25.39 32.69
CA ALA A 58 15.77 -24.71 33.81
C ALA A 58 16.77 -24.17 34.86
N SER A 59 18.00 -24.70 34.88
CA SER A 59 19.09 -24.28 35.76
C SER A 59 20.05 -23.26 35.12
N THR A 60 19.90 -22.95 33.84
CA THR A 60 20.82 -22.05 33.13
C THR A 60 20.74 -20.64 33.68
N ARG A 61 21.89 -20.06 34.00
CA ARG A 61 22.01 -18.67 34.46
C ARG A 61 22.48 -17.81 33.31
N PHE A 62 21.73 -16.74 33.04
CA PHE A 62 22.12 -15.71 32.09
C PHE A 62 22.84 -14.59 32.84
N SER A 63 23.90 -14.07 32.22
CA SER A 63 24.56 -12.83 32.61
C SER A 63 24.80 -12.01 31.36
N VAL A 64 24.69 -10.69 31.47
CA VAL A 64 24.93 -9.77 30.35
C VAL A 64 25.98 -8.75 30.77
N GLU A 65 26.99 -8.54 29.93
CA GLU A 65 28.01 -7.52 30.15
C GLU A 65 27.38 -6.13 30.04
N GLU A 66 27.87 -5.15 30.82
CA GLU A 66 27.45 -3.77 30.64
C GLU A 66 28.00 -3.21 29.32
N GLY A 67 27.18 -2.45 28.59
CA GLY A 67 27.56 -1.91 27.29
C GLY A 67 26.52 -0.94 26.74
N ASP A 68 26.67 -0.58 25.46
CA ASP A 68 25.72 0.28 24.76
C ASP A 68 24.49 -0.51 24.29
N HIS A 69 23.70 -0.97 25.26
CA HIS A 69 22.43 -1.66 25.06
C HIS A 69 21.57 -1.56 26.32
N GLU A 70 20.29 -1.93 26.20
CA GLU A 70 19.35 -1.85 27.31
C GLU A 70 18.98 -3.22 27.90
N LEU A 71 19.57 -4.31 27.39
CA LEU A 71 19.29 -5.66 27.90
C LEU A 71 19.71 -5.83 29.35
N THR A 72 18.77 -6.35 30.14
CA THR A 72 18.98 -6.86 31.49
C THR A 72 18.88 -8.39 31.52
N GLU A 73 19.43 -9.03 32.56
CA GLU A 73 19.24 -10.47 32.77
C GLU A 73 17.76 -10.86 32.86
N TYR A 74 16.92 -9.98 33.41
CA TYR A 74 15.48 -10.19 33.49
C TYR A 74 14.86 -10.26 32.09
N GLU A 75 15.16 -9.31 31.21
CA GLU A 75 14.64 -9.29 29.84
C GLU A 75 15.13 -10.46 29.01
N ILE A 76 16.39 -10.87 29.19
CA ILE A 76 16.93 -12.07 28.54
C ILE A 76 16.14 -13.32 28.98
N ARG A 77 15.89 -13.48 30.28
CA ARG A 77 15.09 -14.62 30.78
C ARG A 77 13.65 -14.58 30.28
N GLN A 78 13.02 -13.41 30.25
CA GLN A 78 11.66 -13.24 29.71
C GLN A 78 11.61 -13.61 28.22
N LEU A 79 12.50 -13.03 27.41
CA LEU A 79 12.57 -13.31 25.99
C LEU A 79 12.89 -14.79 25.72
N CYS A 80 13.83 -15.38 26.46
CA CYS A 80 14.17 -16.80 26.34
C CYS A 80 12.97 -17.70 26.67
N SER A 81 12.21 -17.38 27.72
CA SER A 81 10.97 -18.08 28.08
C SER A 81 9.91 -17.97 26.97
N SER A 82 9.69 -16.75 26.45
CA SER A 82 8.77 -16.52 25.33
C SER A 82 9.19 -17.29 24.08
N LEU A 83 10.47 -17.27 23.72
CA LEU A 83 11.02 -18.02 22.58
C LEU A 83 10.85 -19.53 22.74
N ALA A 84 11.19 -20.08 23.91
CA ALA A 84 11.00 -21.49 24.22
C ALA A 84 9.54 -21.94 24.06
N SER A 85 8.59 -21.03 24.35
CA SER A 85 7.16 -21.29 24.21
C SER A 85 6.62 -21.14 22.78
N GLN A 86 7.36 -20.49 21.88
CA GLN A 86 6.89 -20.19 20.51
C GLN A 86 7.62 -20.99 19.42
N LEU A 87 8.84 -21.46 19.69
CA LEU A 87 9.61 -22.25 18.73
C LEU A 87 9.05 -23.67 18.56
N PRO A 88 8.49 -24.04 17.39
CA PRO A 88 7.92 -25.37 17.18
C PRO A 88 8.96 -26.49 17.25
N CYS A 89 10.19 -26.21 16.83
CA CYS A 89 11.30 -27.18 16.79
C CYS A 89 11.68 -27.73 18.18
N LEU A 90 11.37 -27.01 19.27
CA LEU A 90 11.64 -27.47 20.63
C LEU A 90 10.56 -28.43 21.18
N ARG A 91 9.42 -28.57 20.47
CA ARG A 91 8.25 -29.34 20.92
C ARG A 91 8.02 -30.62 20.10
N GLU A 92 8.41 -30.63 18.83
CA GLU A 92 8.23 -31.79 17.95
C GLU A 92 9.25 -32.89 18.32
N SER A 93 8.77 -34.08 18.70
CA SER A 93 9.64 -35.24 18.99
C SER A 93 10.33 -35.73 17.70
N GLU A 94 11.66 -35.91 17.76
CA GLU A 94 12.53 -36.18 16.61
C GLU A 94 12.21 -37.48 15.84
N ALA A 95 11.49 -38.43 16.45
CA ALA A 95 11.56 -39.83 16.02
C ALA A 95 10.47 -40.33 15.07
N SER A 96 9.27 -39.74 15.03
CA SER A 96 8.13 -40.41 14.34
C SER A 96 7.98 -40.05 12.85
N ASP A 97 8.40 -38.85 12.41
CA ASP A 97 8.05 -38.34 11.06
C ASP A 97 9.22 -37.70 10.29
N ALA A 98 10.47 -37.88 10.75
CA ALA A 98 11.64 -37.19 10.17
C ALA A 98 11.87 -37.54 8.67
N ARG A 99 11.69 -38.80 8.29
CA ARG A 99 11.90 -39.26 6.91
C ARG A 99 10.91 -38.63 5.93
N ASP A 100 9.63 -38.63 6.28
CA ASP A 100 8.56 -38.09 5.41
C ASP A 100 8.62 -36.57 5.30
N ARG A 101 9.08 -35.91 6.37
CA ARG A 101 9.30 -34.47 6.45
C ARG A 101 10.44 -34.02 5.53
N LEU A 102 11.57 -34.71 5.57
CA LEU A 102 12.74 -34.42 4.72
C LEU A 102 12.54 -34.85 3.26
N ALA A 103 11.61 -35.77 2.98
CA ALA A 103 11.28 -36.19 1.62
C ALA A 103 10.47 -35.15 0.81
N LYS A 104 9.98 -34.08 1.45
CA LYS A 104 9.20 -33.01 0.80
C LYS A 104 10.01 -31.70 0.79
N PRO A 105 9.79 -30.79 -0.18
CA PRO A 105 10.43 -29.48 -0.17
C PRO A 105 10.22 -28.72 1.14
N ALA A 106 11.24 -27.99 1.59
CA ALA A 106 11.16 -27.12 2.75
C ALA A 106 10.07 -26.04 2.55
N ARG A 107 9.21 -25.85 3.54
CA ARG A 107 8.18 -24.79 3.57
C ARG A 107 8.20 -24.09 4.90
N HIS A 108 8.04 -22.77 4.93
CA HIS A 108 7.99 -22.03 6.19
C HIS A 108 6.75 -22.43 6.99
N LYS A 109 6.95 -22.86 8.24
CA LYS A 109 5.89 -23.32 9.14
C LYS A 109 5.52 -22.27 10.18
N HIS A 110 6.48 -21.46 10.63
CA HIS A 110 6.23 -20.47 11.68
C HIS A 110 7.22 -19.31 11.58
N CYS A 111 6.76 -18.10 11.90
CA CYS A 111 7.58 -16.90 11.96
C CYS A 111 7.42 -16.18 13.31
N ILE A 112 8.51 -15.66 13.87
CA ILE A 112 8.48 -14.88 15.12
C ILE A 112 9.14 -13.53 14.83
N PHE A 113 8.37 -12.45 14.94
CA PHE A 113 8.87 -11.09 14.86
C PHE A 113 9.28 -10.62 16.25
N ILE A 114 10.47 -10.05 16.39
CA ILE A 114 10.98 -9.56 17.66
C ILE A 114 11.46 -8.13 17.46
N ALA A 115 10.66 -7.17 17.93
CA ALA A 115 10.98 -5.75 17.86
C ALA A 115 11.93 -5.35 19.00
N ASN A 116 12.90 -4.49 18.67
CA ASN A 116 13.75 -3.74 19.60
C ASN A 116 14.54 -4.56 20.61
N CYS A 117 14.97 -5.78 20.27
CA CYS A 117 15.71 -6.62 21.20
C CYS A 117 17.04 -5.95 21.61
N GLY A 118 17.09 -5.44 22.84
CA GLY A 118 18.25 -4.77 23.41
C GLY A 118 18.40 -3.29 23.08
N VAL A 119 17.37 -2.70 22.48
CA VAL A 119 17.30 -1.27 22.18
C VAL A 119 16.05 -0.70 22.85
N ASP A 120 16.18 0.41 23.58
CA ASP A 120 15.03 1.19 24.05
C ASP A 120 14.89 2.45 23.19
N PRO A 121 13.90 2.52 22.28
CA PRO A 121 13.65 3.73 21.48
C PRO A 121 13.37 4.97 22.34
N LEU A 122 13.00 4.78 23.61
CA LEU A 122 12.67 5.87 24.54
C LEU A 122 13.71 6.03 25.66
N LYS A 123 14.94 5.51 25.45
CA LYS A 123 16.05 5.55 26.44
C LYS A 123 16.27 6.96 27.00
N GLU A 124 16.42 7.95 26.12
CA GLU A 124 16.70 9.33 26.53
C GLU A 124 15.54 9.93 27.34
N GLN A 125 14.29 9.74 26.88
CA GLN A 125 13.12 10.25 27.62
C GLN A 125 12.96 9.58 28.99
N ARG A 126 13.23 8.27 29.07
CA ARG A 126 13.19 7.50 30.31
C ARG A 126 14.24 8.02 31.31
N GLN A 127 15.46 8.27 30.86
CA GLN A 127 16.54 8.81 31.71
C GLN A 127 16.26 10.23 32.19
N GLN A 128 15.61 11.05 31.36
CA GLN A 128 15.22 12.42 31.71
C GLN A 128 13.92 12.51 32.52
N GLY A 129 13.24 11.39 32.78
CA GLY A 129 11.95 11.38 33.50
C GLY A 129 10.83 12.13 32.75
N THR A 130 10.96 12.32 31.44
CA THR A 130 10.02 13.12 30.66
C THR A 130 8.88 12.26 30.14
N LEU A 131 7.66 12.52 30.61
CA LEU A 131 6.44 11.93 30.07
C LEU A 131 5.86 12.86 29.01
N ARG A 132 5.97 12.48 27.74
CA ARG A 132 5.31 13.22 26.66
C ARG A 132 3.82 12.89 26.64
N VAL A 133 2.99 13.86 27.03
CA VAL A 133 1.53 13.75 26.94
C VAL A 133 1.09 14.23 25.56
N SER A 134 0.85 13.30 24.65
CA SER A 134 0.25 13.58 23.33
C SER A 134 -0.94 12.64 23.10
N ALA A 135 -1.92 13.12 22.34
CA ALA A 135 -2.98 12.26 21.82
C ALA A 135 -2.44 11.23 20.80
N GLN A 136 -1.32 11.55 20.14
CA GLN A 136 -0.66 10.69 19.15
C GLN A 136 0.15 9.58 19.84
N ASN A 137 -0.43 8.38 19.88
CA ASN A 137 0.11 7.22 20.59
C ASN A 137 0.45 6.03 19.68
N ASP A 138 0.45 6.21 18.35
CA ASP A 138 0.86 5.16 17.40
C ASP A 138 2.38 4.90 17.54
N PRO A 139 2.82 3.68 17.86
CA PRO A 139 4.24 3.33 17.91
C PRO A 139 5.05 3.64 16.64
N LEU A 140 4.43 3.67 15.45
CA LEU A 140 5.17 3.98 14.22
C LEU A 140 5.42 5.49 14.02
N SER A 141 4.62 6.34 14.66
CA SER A 141 4.73 7.80 14.62
C SER A 141 4.30 8.36 15.97
N TYR A 142 5.13 8.16 16.98
CA TYR A 142 4.80 8.39 18.38
C TYR A 142 5.02 9.85 18.80
N SER A 143 4.08 10.34 19.64
CA SER A 143 4.12 11.69 20.20
C SER A 143 4.02 12.81 19.15
N GLY A 144 4.08 14.06 19.60
CA GLY A 144 4.04 15.24 18.71
C GLY A 144 5.33 15.46 17.90
N VAL A 145 6.40 14.73 18.20
CA VAL A 145 7.69 14.78 17.48
C VAL A 145 7.75 13.74 16.35
N GLN A 146 6.75 12.85 16.25
CA GLN A 146 6.68 11.76 15.27
C GLN A 146 7.94 10.89 15.31
N GLU A 147 8.17 10.17 16.41
CA GLU A 147 9.29 9.23 16.54
C GLU A 147 8.83 7.80 16.20
N ASN A 148 9.64 7.04 15.46
CA ASN A 148 9.35 5.62 15.22
C ASN A 148 9.90 4.78 16.38
N LEU A 149 9.01 4.12 17.11
CA LEU A 149 9.38 3.25 18.23
C LEU A 149 9.80 1.84 17.77
N VAL A 150 9.82 1.53 16.47
CA VAL A 150 10.34 0.27 15.95
C VAL A 150 11.74 0.53 15.36
N ALA A 151 12.76 0.47 16.22
CA ALA A 151 14.15 0.74 15.88
C ALA A 151 14.83 -0.44 15.17
N SER A 152 14.47 -1.66 15.56
CA SER A 152 14.96 -2.88 14.91
C SER A 152 13.92 -3.99 14.94
N VAL A 153 14.01 -4.90 13.98
CA VAL A 153 13.16 -6.09 13.90
C VAL A 153 14.03 -7.31 13.61
N THR A 154 13.94 -8.33 14.45
CA THR A 154 14.52 -9.64 14.18
C THR A 154 13.41 -10.61 13.80
N LEU A 155 13.48 -11.17 12.60
CA LEU A 155 12.55 -12.18 12.10
C LEU A 155 13.20 -13.56 12.21
N ILE A 156 12.60 -14.42 13.02
CA ILE A 156 12.97 -15.83 13.14
C ILE A 156 11.99 -16.65 12.31
N THR A 157 12.48 -17.50 11.41
CA THR A 157 11.64 -18.37 10.58
C THR A 157 11.99 -19.82 10.83
N VAL A 158 10.99 -20.68 11.04
CA VAL A 158 11.16 -22.13 11.19
C VAL A 158 10.46 -22.83 10.03
N ASN A 159 11.17 -23.68 9.30
CA ASN A 159 10.61 -24.40 8.17
C ASN A 159 10.18 -25.84 8.53
N SER A 160 9.59 -26.54 7.57
CA SER A 160 9.15 -27.93 7.71
C SER A 160 10.31 -28.88 8.01
N TRP A 161 11.53 -28.56 7.62
CA TRP A 161 12.74 -29.33 7.98
C TRP A 161 13.27 -29.02 9.38
N GLN A 162 12.55 -28.21 10.18
CA GLN A 162 12.97 -27.70 11.49
C GLN A 162 14.25 -26.85 11.43
N GLU A 163 14.64 -26.42 10.23
CA GLU A 163 15.70 -25.43 10.08
C GLU A 163 15.16 -24.09 10.57
N THR A 164 15.99 -23.40 11.35
CA THR A 164 15.66 -22.09 11.91
C THR A 164 16.60 -21.07 11.32
N PHE A 165 16.04 -20.03 10.72
CA PHE A 165 16.78 -18.91 10.16
C PHE A 165 16.47 -17.64 10.96
N CYS A 166 17.43 -16.73 10.99
CA CYS A 166 17.32 -15.44 11.65
C CYS A 166 17.72 -14.35 10.67
N TYR A 167 16.88 -13.32 10.57
CA TYR A 167 17.11 -12.13 9.77
C TYR A 167 16.96 -10.91 10.67
N HIS A 168 18.01 -10.09 10.75
CA HIS A 168 18.01 -8.88 11.57
C HIS A 168 17.97 -7.64 10.68
N PHE A 169 16.99 -6.77 10.92
CA PHE A 169 16.76 -5.54 10.20
C PHE A 169 16.87 -4.35 11.16
N GLN A 170 17.59 -3.31 10.74
CA GLN A 170 17.87 -2.11 11.54
C GLN A 170 17.91 -0.86 10.65
N GLY A 171 17.69 0.31 11.27
CA GLY A 171 17.66 1.60 10.58
C GLY A 171 16.29 1.97 10.01
N GLU A 172 16.23 3.05 9.24
CA GLU A 172 14.97 3.68 8.79
C GLU A 172 14.10 2.75 7.93
N ARG A 173 14.74 1.82 7.21
CA ARG A 173 14.06 0.84 6.34
C ARG A 173 13.80 -0.50 7.02
N ALA A 174 14.12 -0.67 8.31
CA ALA A 174 14.06 -1.96 8.99
C ALA A 174 12.71 -2.66 8.83
N LEU A 175 11.62 -1.93 9.06
CA LEU A 175 10.27 -2.46 8.93
C LEU A 175 9.92 -2.80 7.48
N ASN A 176 10.30 -1.95 6.51
CA ASN A 176 10.03 -2.17 5.09
C ASN A 176 10.74 -3.41 4.57
N ASP A 177 12.03 -3.55 4.88
CA ASP A 177 12.85 -4.66 4.42
C ASP A 177 12.39 -5.96 5.09
N CYS A 178 12.00 -5.90 6.38
CA CYS A 178 11.42 -7.02 7.10
C CYS A 178 10.07 -7.48 6.52
N LEU A 179 9.15 -6.54 6.25
CA LEU A 179 7.85 -6.85 5.62
C LEU A 179 8.04 -7.43 4.23
N THR A 180 8.90 -6.83 3.41
CA THR A 180 9.21 -7.32 2.06
C THR A 180 9.76 -8.75 2.11
N HIS A 181 10.69 -9.01 3.02
CA HIS A 181 11.25 -10.35 3.23
C HIS A 181 10.16 -11.34 3.66
N PHE A 182 9.38 -11.03 4.69
CA PHE A 182 8.31 -11.89 5.20
C PHE A 182 7.26 -12.22 4.12
N LEU A 183 6.80 -11.21 3.38
CA LEU A 183 5.81 -11.38 2.32
C LEU A 183 6.34 -12.25 1.17
N SER A 184 7.65 -12.19 0.90
CA SER A 184 8.28 -13.07 -0.10
C SER A 184 8.30 -14.54 0.30
N LEU A 185 8.26 -14.85 1.61
CA LEU A 185 8.17 -16.23 2.11
C LEU A 185 6.86 -16.90 1.70
N GLY A 186 5.80 -16.11 1.40
CA GLY A 186 4.52 -16.65 0.99
C GLY A 186 4.60 -17.60 -0.21
N ARG A 187 5.51 -17.32 -1.16
CA ARG A 187 5.75 -18.17 -2.34
C ARG A 187 6.38 -19.52 -1.98
N GLN A 188 7.20 -19.55 -0.94
CA GLN A 188 7.91 -20.74 -0.48
C GLN A 188 7.04 -21.63 0.41
N THR A 189 5.98 -21.06 1.00
CA THR A 189 4.99 -21.80 1.80
C THR A 189 3.96 -22.50 0.91
N SER A 190 3.77 -22.04 -0.33
CA SER A 190 2.81 -22.57 -1.29
C SER A 190 2.96 -24.09 -1.54
N GLY A 191 1.80 -24.75 -1.61
CA GLY A 191 1.69 -26.14 -2.05
C GLY A 191 1.96 -26.31 -3.56
N GLN A 192 1.83 -27.55 -4.06
CA GLN A 192 1.92 -27.84 -5.51
C GLN A 192 0.82 -27.15 -6.36
N GLN A 193 -0.15 -26.48 -5.72
CA GLN A 193 -1.27 -25.80 -6.38
C GLN A 193 -1.07 -24.28 -6.58
N GLY A 194 0.13 -23.74 -6.34
CA GLY A 194 0.45 -22.34 -6.66
C GLY A 194 -0.16 -21.28 -5.73
N GLU A 195 -0.98 -21.67 -4.76
CA GLU A 195 -1.61 -20.74 -3.81
C GLU A 195 -0.58 -20.12 -2.85
N MET A 196 -0.41 -18.80 -2.91
CA MET A 196 0.49 -18.05 -2.04
C MET A 196 -0.13 -17.81 -0.66
N THR A 197 0.42 -18.45 0.37
CA THR A 197 -0.08 -18.36 1.75
C THR A 197 1.05 -17.93 2.68
N LEU A 198 0.74 -17.07 3.65
CA LEU A 198 1.73 -16.65 4.63
C LEU A 198 1.84 -17.68 5.76
N PRO A 199 3.05 -17.95 6.28
CA PRO A 199 3.20 -18.78 7.45
C PRO A 199 2.57 -18.10 8.68
N PRO A 200 2.02 -18.86 9.63
CA PRO A 200 1.54 -18.31 10.88
C PRO A 200 2.68 -17.62 11.63
N ARG A 201 2.35 -16.54 12.34
CA ARG A 201 3.34 -15.69 13.00
C ARG A 201 2.97 -15.36 14.44
N SER A 202 3.97 -14.99 15.22
CA SER A 202 3.82 -14.29 16.49
C SER A 202 4.64 -13.01 16.48
N VAL A 203 4.25 -12.04 17.30
CA VAL A 203 4.96 -10.77 17.46
C VAL A 203 5.34 -10.58 18.92
N LEU A 204 6.61 -10.30 19.15
CA LEU A 204 7.22 -10.00 20.43
C LEU A 204 7.88 -8.62 20.37
N CYS A 205 7.98 -7.96 21.52
CA CYS A 205 8.81 -6.78 21.67
C CYS A 205 9.65 -6.95 22.94
N ALA A 206 10.97 -6.75 22.79
CA ALA A 206 11.96 -7.01 23.81
C ALA A 206 12.73 -5.73 24.17
N CYS A 207 11.99 -4.74 24.68
CA CYS A 207 12.56 -3.48 25.19
C CYS A 207 11.94 -3.10 26.55
N PRO A 208 12.66 -2.30 27.37
CA PRO A 208 12.18 -1.88 28.69
C PRO A 208 10.88 -1.06 28.63
N THR A 209 10.76 -0.19 27.63
CA THR A 209 9.71 0.85 27.60
C THR A 209 8.63 0.51 26.58
N ARG A 210 7.37 0.43 27.04
CA ARG A 210 6.15 0.20 26.22
C ARG A 210 6.21 -1.00 25.25
N PRO A 211 6.71 -2.19 25.66
CA PRO A 211 6.79 -3.35 24.75
C PRO A 211 5.41 -3.81 24.23
N GLY A 212 4.37 -3.77 25.09
CA GLY A 212 3.01 -4.18 24.73
C GLY A 212 2.41 -3.39 23.55
N PRO A 213 2.29 -2.05 23.63
CA PRO A 213 1.80 -1.23 22.52
C PRO A 213 2.57 -1.43 21.21
N ILE A 214 3.90 -1.56 21.27
CA ILE A 214 4.74 -1.78 20.07
C ILE A 214 4.40 -3.12 19.42
N ALA A 215 4.36 -4.21 20.21
CA ALA A 215 4.01 -5.54 19.71
C ALA A 215 2.60 -5.57 19.11
N SER A 216 1.59 -5.07 19.83
CA SER A 216 0.20 -5.06 19.35
C SER A 216 0.01 -4.22 18.09
N ARG A 217 0.76 -3.11 17.94
CA ARG A 217 0.70 -2.30 16.73
C ARG A 217 1.28 -3.02 15.52
N LEU A 218 2.44 -3.67 15.68
CA LEU A 218 3.06 -4.46 14.63
C LEU A 218 2.18 -5.64 14.22
N GLU A 219 1.57 -6.32 15.19
CA GLU A 219 0.60 -7.39 14.95
C GLU A 219 -0.61 -6.89 14.14
N SER A 220 -1.21 -5.77 14.55
CA SER A 220 -2.34 -5.15 13.84
C SER A 220 -1.97 -4.77 12.40
N LEU A 221 -0.77 -4.20 12.19
CA LEU A 221 -0.28 -3.85 10.84
C LEU A 221 -0.13 -5.09 9.96
N LEU A 222 0.49 -6.15 10.48
CA LEU A 222 0.69 -7.40 9.75
C LEU A 222 -0.65 -8.07 9.43
N ASP A 223 -1.62 -8.03 10.35
CA ASP A 223 -2.96 -8.56 10.16
C ASP A 223 -3.70 -7.81 9.06
N ASP A 224 -3.63 -6.49 9.05
CA ASP A 224 -4.30 -5.66 8.04
C ASP A 224 -3.65 -5.83 6.65
N ILE A 225 -2.32 -5.96 6.58
CA ILE A 225 -1.61 -6.29 5.34
C ILE A 225 -2.03 -7.69 4.83
N GLN A 226 -2.12 -8.68 5.72
CA GLN A 226 -2.56 -10.02 5.37
C GLN A 226 -3.99 -10.01 4.81
N LYS A 227 -4.92 -9.31 5.47
CA LYS A 227 -6.30 -9.10 5.00
C LYS A 227 -6.36 -8.43 3.63
N CYS A 228 -5.46 -7.48 3.36
CA CYS A 228 -5.44 -6.75 2.09
C CYS A 228 -5.03 -7.65 0.90
N TYR A 229 -4.06 -8.55 1.09
CA TYR A 229 -3.38 -9.26 -0.02
C TYR A 229 -3.56 -10.77 -0.08
N PHE A 230 -3.98 -11.41 1.01
CA PHE A 230 -4.01 -12.87 1.15
C PHE A 230 -5.38 -13.40 1.57
N GLU A 231 -6.23 -12.58 2.16
CA GLU A 231 -7.61 -12.99 2.43
C GLU A 231 -8.48 -12.74 1.21
N ASP A 232 -9.04 -13.83 0.68
CA ASP A 232 -9.95 -13.76 -0.43
C ASP A 232 -11.34 -13.32 0.04
N LYS A 233 -11.92 -12.33 -0.65
CA LYS A 233 -13.32 -11.93 -0.42
C LYS A 233 -14.29 -12.83 -1.19
N ASP A 234 -13.81 -13.56 -2.20
CA ASP A 234 -14.64 -14.30 -3.16
C ASP A 234 -14.53 -15.84 -3.05
N GLY A 235 -13.56 -16.36 -2.29
CA GLY A 235 -13.39 -17.81 -2.06
C GLY A 235 -12.81 -18.59 -3.25
N ASP A 236 -12.24 -17.90 -4.25
CA ASP A 236 -11.52 -18.50 -5.39
C ASP A 236 -10.03 -18.09 -5.37
N PRO A 237 -9.14 -19.01 -4.93
CA PRO A 237 -7.70 -18.75 -4.81
C PRO A 237 -7.03 -18.23 -6.09
N SER A 238 -7.55 -18.58 -7.26
CA SER A 238 -7.00 -18.16 -8.56
C SER A 238 -7.24 -16.68 -8.86
N ARG A 239 -8.29 -16.09 -8.27
CA ARG A 239 -8.65 -14.67 -8.43
C ARG A 239 -7.87 -13.78 -7.47
N CYS A 240 -7.47 -14.32 -6.31
CA CYS A 240 -6.61 -13.66 -5.34
C CYS A 240 -5.27 -13.21 -5.95
N GLU A 241 -4.63 -14.05 -6.76
CA GLU A 241 -3.34 -13.73 -7.38
C GLU A 241 -3.45 -12.57 -8.37
N LYS A 242 -4.48 -12.57 -9.23
CA LYS A 242 -4.74 -11.47 -10.17
C LYS A 242 -5.04 -10.15 -9.47
N THR A 243 -5.83 -10.19 -8.39
CA THR A 243 -6.22 -8.98 -7.67
C THR A 243 -5.12 -8.42 -6.76
N ARG A 244 -4.10 -9.21 -6.42
CA ARG A 244 -2.97 -8.77 -5.57
C ARG A 244 -2.15 -7.66 -6.22
N ASN A 245 -1.84 -7.81 -7.51
CA ASN A 245 -1.11 -6.83 -8.29
C ASN A 245 -1.94 -5.55 -8.54
N GLU A 246 -3.24 -5.57 -8.26
CA GLU A 246 -4.16 -4.43 -8.43
C GLU A 246 -4.47 -3.70 -7.11
N ARG A 247 -3.78 -4.01 -6.02
CA ARG A 247 -3.98 -3.42 -4.69
C ARG A 247 -2.71 -2.80 -4.13
N ARG A 248 -2.88 -1.67 -3.47
CA ARG A 248 -1.83 -0.98 -2.71
C ARG A 248 -2.29 -0.77 -1.27
N TYR A 249 -1.37 -0.94 -0.34
CA TYR A 249 -1.60 -0.72 1.08
C TYR A 249 -0.69 0.41 1.56
N VAL A 250 -1.26 1.43 2.19
CA VAL A 250 -0.53 2.61 2.67
C VAL A 250 -0.54 2.65 4.18
N PHE A 251 0.63 2.67 4.81
CA PHE A 251 0.78 2.97 6.24
C PHE A 251 1.72 4.14 6.47
N GLN A 252 1.66 4.73 7.66
CA GLN A 252 2.43 5.91 8.03
C GLN A 252 3.38 5.57 9.18
N SER A 253 4.61 6.10 9.10
CA SER A 253 5.56 6.14 10.21
C SER A 253 6.15 7.53 10.37
N ALA A 254 7.03 7.72 11.35
CA ALA A 254 7.87 8.91 11.52
C ALA A 254 8.63 9.34 10.26
N TYR A 255 8.99 8.38 9.40
CA TYR A 255 9.80 8.64 8.22
C TYR A 255 8.97 9.07 7.00
N GLY A 256 7.64 8.95 7.07
CA GLY A 256 6.73 9.29 5.98
C GLY A 256 5.69 8.21 5.69
N PHE A 257 5.28 8.11 4.43
CA PHE A 257 4.25 7.19 3.95
C PHE A 257 4.89 6.00 3.24
N HIS A 258 4.43 4.81 3.60
CA HIS A 258 4.94 3.56 3.08
C HIS A 258 3.88 2.95 2.17
N VAL A 259 4.15 2.92 0.87
CA VAL A 259 3.25 2.34 -0.14
C VAL A 259 3.73 0.94 -0.45
N LEU A 260 3.02 -0.06 0.10
CA LEU A 260 3.19 -1.46 -0.24
C LEU A 260 2.35 -1.77 -1.48
N GLY A 261 2.97 -2.47 -2.44
CA GLY A 261 2.34 -2.99 -3.64
C GLY A 261 2.99 -4.29 -4.08
N TRP A 262 2.44 -4.89 -5.13
CA TRP A 262 2.99 -6.08 -5.77
C TRP A 262 3.32 -5.79 -7.23
N GLN A 263 4.49 -6.24 -7.65
CA GLN A 263 4.93 -6.13 -9.05
C GLN A 263 5.55 -7.47 -9.46
N GLN A 264 5.00 -8.11 -10.50
CA GLN A 264 5.46 -9.43 -10.97
C GLN A 264 5.53 -10.47 -9.83
N ASP A 265 4.52 -10.48 -8.97
CA ASP A 265 4.44 -11.36 -7.79
C ASP A 265 5.61 -11.23 -6.81
N ALA A 266 6.19 -10.03 -6.74
CA ALA A 266 7.13 -9.64 -5.69
C ALA A 266 6.57 -8.43 -4.92
N PRO A 267 6.59 -8.47 -3.57
CA PRO A 267 6.19 -7.33 -2.76
C PRO A 267 7.24 -6.23 -2.91
N ARG A 268 6.79 -4.98 -2.99
CA ARG A 268 7.64 -3.78 -2.97
C ARG A 268 7.05 -2.74 -2.04
N ILE A 269 7.91 -2.10 -1.25
CA ILE A 269 7.53 -1.00 -0.36
C ILE A 269 8.35 0.23 -0.74
N GLU A 270 7.67 1.29 -1.12
CA GLU A 270 8.26 2.60 -1.42
C GLU A 270 7.99 3.57 -0.27
N LEU A 271 9.02 4.33 0.13
CA LEU A 271 8.92 5.37 1.15
C LEU A 271 8.75 6.72 0.47
N ILE A 272 7.70 7.44 0.85
CA ILE A 272 7.31 8.74 0.30
C ILE A 272 7.33 9.78 1.43
N GLY A 273 7.99 10.91 1.21
CA GLY A 273 8.29 11.87 2.26
C GLY A 273 7.17 12.87 2.54
N SER A 274 6.32 13.17 1.55
CA SER A 274 5.26 14.18 1.69
C SER A 274 3.89 13.73 1.22
N GLU A 275 2.84 14.41 1.71
CA GLU A 275 1.46 14.18 1.28
C GLU A 275 1.25 14.48 -0.21
N VAL A 276 1.94 15.49 -0.75
CA VAL A 276 1.87 15.88 -2.16
C VAL A 276 2.46 14.77 -3.04
N GLU A 277 3.67 14.30 -2.71
CA GLU A 277 4.31 13.19 -3.41
C GLU A 277 3.47 11.91 -3.31
N LEU A 278 2.79 11.68 -2.17
CA LEU A 278 1.90 10.53 -2.02
C LEU A 278 0.72 10.63 -2.98
N LEU A 279 0.07 11.80 -3.08
CA LEU A 279 -1.04 12.02 -4.00
C LEU A 279 -0.62 11.85 -5.46
N GLU A 280 0.55 12.36 -5.83
CA GLU A 280 1.14 12.17 -7.17
C GLU A 280 1.41 10.69 -7.46
N HIS A 281 2.02 9.98 -6.51
CA HIS A 281 2.30 8.55 -6.63
C HIS A 281 1.02 7.72 -6.75
N LEU A 282 -0.01 8.01 -5.94
CA LEU A 282 -1.28 7.30 -6.00
C LEU A 282 -2.03 7.54 -7.33
N SER A 283 -1.88 8.75 -7.90
CA SER A 283 -2.50 9.20 -9.15
C SER A 283 -1.71 8.82 -10.41
N ASN A 284 -0.52 8.24 -10.27
CA ASN A 284 0.33 7.89 -11.41
C ASN A 284 -0.40 6.87 -12.31
N PRO A 285 -0.60 7.20 -13.61
CA PRO A 285 -1.41 6.39 -14.51
C PRO A 285 -0.86 4.99 -14.77
N ASP A 286 0.44 4.74 -14.57
CA ASP A 286 1.06 3.43 -14.81
C ASP A 286 0.86 2.43 -13.68
N ILE A 287 0.65 2.93 -12.46
CA ILE A 287 0.54 2.14 -11.23
C ILE A 287 -0.79 2.35 -10.49
N ALA A 288 -1.71 3.12 -11.07
CA ALA A 288 -3.01 3.42 -10.46
C ALA A 288 -3.83 2.15 -10.23
N SER A 289 -4.13 1.89 -8.96
CA SER A 289 -4.80 0.69 -8.48
C SER A 289 -5.58 0.97 -7.21
N ALA A 290 -6.39 0.01 -6.74
CA ALA A 290 -7.16 0.13 -5.50
C ALA A 290 -6.24 0.40 -4.30
N VAL A 291 -6.64 1.34 -3.43
CA VAL A 291 -5.83 1.76 -2.27
C VAL A 291 -6.56 1.47 -0.96
N THR A 292 -5.91 0.69 -0.10
CA THR A 292 -6.28 0.50 1.31
C THR A 292 -5.33 1.29 2.19
N ILE A 293 -5.86 1.99 3.20
CA ILE A 293 -5.07 2.80 4.13
C ILE A 293 -5.13 2.17 5.51
N ASP A 294 -3.97 2.05 6.15
CA ASP A 294 -3.84 1.61 7.53
C ASP A 294 -4.71 2.44 8.48
N SER A 295 -5.23 1.79 9.52
CA SER A 295 -6.20 2.40 10.43
C SER A 295 -5.66 3.61 11.20
N TYR A 296 -4.34 3.77 11.34
CA TYR A 296 -3.67 4.90 11.99
C TYR A 296 -3.07 5.91 11.01
N ALA A 297 -2.92 5.58 9.73
CA ALA A 297 -2.40 6.49 8.73
C ALA A 297 -3.41 7.61 8.36
N LEU A 298 -2.90 8.81 8.06
CA LEU A 298 -3.65 9.88 7.41
C LEU A 298 -4.94 10.31 8.15
N GLN A 299 -5.00 10.21 9.49
CA GLN A 299 -6.24 10.43 10.28
C GLN A 299 -6.90 11.80 10.05
N ASN A 300 -6.08 12.81 9.76
CA ASN A 300 -6.51 14.19 9.54
C ASN A 300 -6.49 14.57 8.06
N HIS A 301 -6.41 13.60 7.14
CA HIS A 301 -6.35 13.83 5.71
C HIS A 301 -7.61 13.29 5.01
N PRO A 302 -8.13 13.95 3.96
CA PRO A 302 -9.31 13.50 3.20
C PRO A 302 -9.29 12.03 2.77
N LEU A 303 -8.11 11.53 2.37
CA LEU A 303 -7.92 10.15 1.90
C LEU A 303 -8.40 9.09 2.91
N SER A 304 -8.22 9.30 4.21
CA SER A 304 -8.65 8.33 5.22
C SER A 304 -10.17 8.13 5.19
N THR A 305 -10.94 9.21 5.10
CA THR A 305 -12.40 9.16 4.97
C THR A 305 -12.83 8.57 3.62
N ILE A 306 -12.13 8.91 2.54
CA ILE A 306 -12.41 8.38 1.20
C ILE A 306 -12.27 6.85 1.21
N CYS A 307 -11.08 6.32 1.58
CA CYS A 307 -10.81 4.89 1.58
C CYS A 307 -11.78 4.11 2.49
N ARG A 308 -12.03 4.60 3.72
CA ARG A 308 -13.00 3.96 4.63
C ARG A 308 -14.41 3.89 4.03
N LYS A 309 -14.84 4.93 3.30
CA LYS A 309 -16.15 4.96 2.65
C LYS A 309 -16.21 4.02 1.44
N LEU A 310 -15.11 3.89 0.69
CA LEU A 310 -15.00 2.91 -0.39
C LEU A 310 -15.07 1.47 0.15
N GLU A 311 -14.41 1.19 1.28
CA GLU A 311 -14.43 -0.11 1.95
C GLU A 311 -15.80 -0.46 2.54
N ALA A 312 -16.47 0.50 3.19
CA ALA A 312 -17.80 0.30 3.74
C ALA A 312 -18.83 -0.05 2.65
N GLY A 313 -18.77 0.66 1.52
CA GLY A 313 -19.65 0.39 0.37
C GLY A 313 -19.46 -1.01 -0.22
N GLN A 314 -18.28 -1.63 -0.09
CA GLN A 314 -18.08 -3.02 -0.52
C GLN A 314 -18.77 -4.03 0.41
N ARG A 315 -18.72 -3.79 1.73
CA ARG A 315 -19.27 -4.72 2.74
C ARG A 315 -20.80 -4.84 2.64
N GLU A 316 -21.48 -3.73 2.35
CA GLU A 316 -22.94 -3.70 2.20
C GLU A 316 -23.43 -4.57 1.02
N HIS A 317 -22.68 -4.61 -0.09
CA HIS A 317 -23.01 -5.43 -1.26
C HIS A 317 -22.62 -6.90 -1.11
N GLY A 318 -21.70 -7.22 -0.19
CA GLY A 318 -21.29 -8.59 0.10
C GLY A 318 -22.39 -9.45 0.74
N ASN A 319 -23.38 -8.83 1.39
CA ASN A 319 -24.45 -9.49 2.16
C ASN A 319 -25.78 -9.66 1.41
N THR A 320 -25.94 -9.10 0.21
CA THR A 320 -27.16 -9.26 -0.59
C THR A 320 -27.08 -10.52 -1.46
N GLN A 321 -28.11 -11.37 -1.43
CA GLN A 321 -28.25 -12.61 -2.24
C GLN A 321 -28.44 -12.36 -3.76
N THR A 322 -27.98 -11.23 -4.28
CA THR A 322 -27.93 -10.96 -5.73
C THR A 322 -26.65 -11.55 -6.30
N PRO A 323 -26.68 -12.14 -7.51
CA PRO A 323 -25.50 -12.75 -8.12
C PRO A 323 -24.34 -11.74 -8.19
N ARG A 324 -23.23 -12.06 -7.50
CA ARG A 324 -21.99 -11.27 -7.31
C ARG A 324 -21.17 -10.98 -8.58
N SER A 325 -21.75 -11.15 -9.77
CA SER A 325 -21.03 -11.09 -11.06
C SER A 325 -20.73 -9.68 -11.57
N THR A 326 -21.31 -8.64 -10.99
CA THR A 326 -21.12 -7.26 -11.44
C THR A 326 -20.74 -6.40 -10.25
N ALA A 327 -19.45 -6.04 -10.15
CA ALA A 327 -19.04 -4.93 -9.30
C ALA A 327 -19.94 -3.73 -9.65
N PRO A 328 -20.47 -3.00 -8.65
CA PRO A 328 -21.36 -1.89 -8.93
C PRO A 328 -20.63 -0.89 -9.83
N ASN A 329 -21.20 -0.58 -10.99
CA ASN A 329 -20.66 0.40 -11.96
C ASN A 329 -20.81 1.82 -11.38
N ARG A 330 -20.06 2.12 -10.33
CA ARG A 330 -20.12 3.36 -9.57
C ARG A 330 -18.83 4.13 -9.72
N VAL A 331 -18.95 5.41 -10.01
CA VAL A 331 -17.86 6.38 -9.96
C VAL A 331 -18.17 7.34 -8.83
N ARG A 332 -17.18 7.63 -8.00
CA ARG A 332 -17.32 8.59 -6.92
C ARG A 332 -16.32 9.72 -7.07
N VAL A 333 -16.79 10.93 -6.85
CA VAL A 333 -15.97 12.13 -6.86
C VAL A 333 -16.10 12.79 -5.51
N PHE A 334 -15.00 12.94 -4.80
CA PHE A 334 -14.93 13.64 -3.54
C PHE A 334 -14.21 14.96 -3.75
N TYR A 335 -14.63 16.02 -3.07
CA TYR A 335 -13.91 17.28 -3.13
C TYR A 335 -13.93 18.01 -1.78
N VAL A 336 -12.83 18.70 -1.46
CA VAL A 336 -12.76 19.69 -0.39
C VAL A 336 -12.39 21.04 -0.97
N VAL A 337 -13.10 22.09 -0.55
CA VAL A 337 -12.84 23.46 -0.99
C VAL A 337 -11.88 24.13 -0.02
N LYS A 338 -10.73 24.59 -0.51
CA LYS A 338 -9.70 25.33 0.23
C LYS A 338 -9.08 26.41 -0.67
N ASP A 339 -8.96 27.63 -0.15
CA ASP A 339 -8.24 28.75 -0.79
C ASP A 339 -8.65 29.04 -2.25
N GLY A 340 -9.94 28.92 -2.57
CA GLY A 340 -10.45 29.14 -3.94
C GLY A 340 -10.18 27.97 -4.91
N PHE A 341 -9.70 26.83 -4.40
CA PHE A 341 -9.54 25.59 -5.14
C PHE A 341 -10.37 24.46 -4.52
N ALA A 342 -10.75 23.50 -5.34
CA ALA A 342 -11.31 22.22 -4.98
C ALA A 342 -10.24 21.14 -5.15
N GLU A 343 -9.73 20.64 -4.02
CA GLU A 343 -8.95 19.41 -3.97
C GLU A 343 -9.90 18.25 -4.27
N THR A 344 -9.79 17.70 -5.47
CA THR A 344 -10.75 16.74 -6.05
C THR A 344 -10.12 15.36 -6.16
N TYR A 345 -10.83 14.35 -5.66
CA TYR A 345 -10.42 12.95 -5.66
C TYR A 345 -11.46 12.16 -6.47
N LEU A 346 -11.05 11.65 -7.63
CA LEU A 346 -11.88 10.80 -8.47
C LEU A 346 -11.53 9.34 -8.20
N THR A 347 -12.56 8.50 -8.03
CA THR A 347 -12.39 7.05 -7.85
C THR A 347 -13.20 6.29 -8.89
N ASP A 348 -12.55 5.39 -9.61
CA ASP A 348 -13.19 4.58 -10.67
C ASP A 348 -13.84 3.29 -10.12
N GLN A 349 -14.36 2.44 -11.03
CA GLN A 349 -14.99 1.18 -10.65
C GLN A 349 -14.03 0.18 -9.98
N ARG A 350 -12.72 0.34 -10.21
CA ARG A 350 -11.66 -0.47 -9.59
C ARG A 350 -11.17 0.13 -8.27
N GLN A 351 -11.77 1.24 -7.82
CA GLN A 351 -11.36 2.01 -6.65
C GLN A 351 -9.94 2.57 -6.74
N ALA A 352 -9.38 2.70 -7.95
CA ALA A 352 -8.19 3.48 -8.14
C ALA A 352 -8.52 4.96 -7.83
N ILE A 353 -7.57 5.68 -7.25
CA ILE A 353 -7.77 7.06 -6.82
C ILE A 353 -6.89 7.97 -7.68
N CYS A 354 -7.47 9.08 -8.15
CA CYS A 354 -6.74 10.16 -8.80
C CYS A 354 -7.04 11.48 -8.11
N TYR A 355 -5.99 12.24 -7.82
CA TYR A 355 -6.07 13.56 -7.23
C TYR A 355 -5.88 14.66 -8.29
N ALA A 356 -6.62 15.75 -8.16
CA ALA A 356 -6.41 16.98 -8.92
C ALA A 356 -6.82 18.20 -8.09
N LYS A 357 -6.12 19.33 -8.29
CA LYS A 357 -6.46 20.61 -7.68
C LYS A 357 -7.11 21.51 -8.73
N ILE A 358 -8.43 21.69 -8.65
CA ILE A 358 -9.23 22.40 -9.66
C ILE A 358 -9.70 23.73 -9.08
N PRO A 359 -9.55 24.89 -9.74
CA PRO A 359 -10.12 26.14 -9.23
C PRO A 359 -11.62 26.04 -9.01
N TYR A 360 -12.09 26.64 -7.91
CA TYR A 360 -13.45 26.50 -7.43
C TYR A 360 -14.19 27.84 -7.49
N GLU A 361 -15.09 27.96 -8.46
CA GLU A 361 -16.00 29.11 -8.58
C GLU A 361 -17.34 28.84 -7.89
N SER A 362 -17.90 27.65 -8.13
CA SER A 362 -19.15 27.19 -7.52
C SER A 362 -19.25 25.66 -7.61
N THR A 363 -20.08 25.07 -6.76
CA THR A 363 -20.39 23.63 -6.82
C THR A 363 -20.87 23.20 -8.21
N ARG A 364 -21.68 24.03 -8.87
CA ARG A 364 -22.19 23.75 -10.22
C ARG A 364 -21.08 23.78 -11.28
N ALA A 365 -20.17 24.75 -11.21
CA ALA A 365 -19.05 24.89 -12.14
C ALA A 365 -18.01 23.76 -12.00
N LEU A 366 -17.91 23.13 -10.82
CA LEU A 366 -17.07 21.96 -10.59
C LEU A 366 -17.75 20.67 -11.07
N ILE A 367 -18.98 20.41 -10.62
CA ILE A 367 -19.65 19.12 -10.80
C ILE A 367 -20.03 18.88 -12.26
N LEU A 368 -20.53 19.90 -12.95
CA LEU A 368 -21.10 19.70 -14.28
C LEU A 368 -20.07 19.26 -15.34
N PRO A 369 -18.90 19.91 -15.48
CA PRO A 369 -17.86 19.45 -16.40
C PRO A 369 -17.33 18.06 -16.03
N LEU A 370 -17.17 17.76 -14.73
CA LEU A 370 -16.70 16.46 -14.27
C LEU A 370 -17.70 15.34 -14.59
N ARG A 371 -19.00 15.60 -14.39
CA ARG A 371 -20.06 14.64 -14.73
C ARG A 371 -20.07 14.33 -16.23
N GLN A 372 -20.06 15.38 -17.06
CA GLN A 372 -20.04 15.23 -18.52
C GLN A 372 -18.81 14.44 -18.99
N PHE A 373 -17.65 14.72 -18.40
CA PHE A 373 -16.42 14.00 -18.67
C PHE A 373 -16.51 12.51 -18.31
N VAL A 374 -16.98 12.19 -17.11
CA VAL A 374 -17.14 10.79 -16.65
C VAL A 374 -18.14 10.04 -17.53
N GLU A 375 -19.27 10.66 -17.89
CA GLU A 375 -20.28 10.08 -18.78
C GLU A 375 -19.70 9.79 -20.17
N ARG A 376 -18.98 10.75 -20.78
CA ARG A 376 -18.37 10.58 -22.11
C ARG A 376 -17.24 9.54 -22.11
N SER A 377 -16.32 9.59 -21.14
CA SER A 377 -15.26 8.58 -21.00
C SER A 377 -15.84 7.18 -20.80
N SER A 378 -16.93 7.06 -20.04
CA SER A 378 -17.58 5.76 -19.82
C SER A 378 -18.30 5.25 -21.06
N LEU A 379 -19.01 6.12 -21.80
CA LEU A 379 -19.65 5.75 -23.06
C LEU A 379 -18.63 5.32 -24.11
N ARG A 380 -17.53 6.06 -24.25
CA ARG A 380 -16.43 5.73 -25.18
C ARG A 380 -15.84 4.36 -24.87
N ARG A 381 -15.55 4.08 -23.59
CA ARG A 381 -15.00 2.79 -23.18
C ARG A 381 -15.97 1.62 -23.41
N ALA A 382 -17.28 1.87 -23.30
CA ALA A 382 -18.28 0.86 -23.62
C ALA A 382 -18.34 0.57 -25.13
N THR A 383 -18.16 1.58 -25.98
CA THR A 383 -18.12 1.40 -27.46
C THR A 383 -16.83 0.74 -27.93
N SER A 384 -15.68 1.11 -27.36
CA SER A 384 -14.37 0.55 -27.75
C SER A 384 -14.14 -0.88 -27.24
N GLY A 385 -14.89 -1.33 -26.23
CA GLY A 385 -14.79 -2.69 -25.68
C GLY A 385 -15.50 -3.77 -26.50
N GLY A 386 -16.37 -3.39 -27.43
CA GLY A 386 -17.16 -4.32 -28.25
C GLY A 386 -16.40 -4.98 -29.40
N GLU A 387 -15.26 -4.44 -29.82
CA GLU A 387 -14.55 -4.90 -31.04
C GLU A 387 -13.51 -6.01 -30.78
N GLN A 388 -13.24 -6.40 -29.53
CA GLN A 388 -12.18 -7.37 -29.19
C GLN A 388 -12.67 -8.77 -28.77
N GLN A 389 -13.97 -9.07 -28.81
CA GLN A 389 -14.49 -10.42 -28.47
C GLN A 389 -14.91 -11.29 -29.67
N ASP A 390 -14.86 -10.78 -30.91
CA ASP A 390 -15.40 -11.48 -32.09
C ASP A 390 -14.35 -12.08 -33.06
N GLU A 391 -13.11 -12.37 -32.61
CA GLU A 391 -12.16 -13.13 -33.45
C GLU A 391 -12.23 -14.66 -33.29
N PHE A 392 -12.99 -15.18 -32.31
CA PHE A 392 -13.19 -16.64 -32.15
C PHE A 392 -14.47 -17.20 -32.79
N ALA A 393 -15.30 -16.34 -33.40
CA ALA A 393 -16.56 -16.74 -34.05
C ALA A 393 -16.43 -16.99 -35.58
N SER A 394 -15.22 -17.27 -36.09
CA SER A 394 -14.98 -17.57 -37.52
C SER A 394 -14.61 -19.04 -37.80
N PHE A 395 -15.21 -19.99 -37.06
CA PHE A 395 -15.30 -21.38 -37.51
C PHE A 395 -16.76 -21.78 -37.55
N GLY A 396 -17.29 -21.82 -38.77
CA GLY A 396 -18.72 -21.71 -39.05
C GLY A 396 -19.59 -22.86 -38.59
N ILE A 397 -20.83 -22.49 -38.26
CA ILE A 397 -22.06 -23.24 -38.53
C ILE A 397 -23.10 -22.20 -38.97
N ASP A 398 -23.72 -22.44 -40.14
CA ASP A 398 -24.88 -21.71 -40.64
C ASP A 398 -25.95 -21.55 -39.55
N SER A 399 -26.12 -20.32 -39.08
CA SER A 399 -27.33 -19.91 -38.38
C SER A 399 -27.80 -18.60 -39.01
N GLY A 400 -29.02 -18.63 -39.54
CA GLY A 400 -29.62 -17.57 -40.36
C GLY A 400 -29.72 -16.21 -39.64
N PRO A 401 -30.23 -15.18 -40.32
CA PRO A 401 -30.18 -13.81 -39.83
C PRO A 401 -30.97 -13.67 -38.53
N LEU A 402 -30.25 -13.68 -37.41
CA LEU A 402 -30.77 -13.25 -36.13
C LEU A 402 -31.01 -11.75 -36.24
N SER A 403 -32.28 -11.35 -36.14
CA SER A 403 -32.67 -9.96 -35.87
C SER A 403 -31.78 -9.39 -34.76
N PRO A 404 -31.38 -8.11 -34.80
CA PRO A 404 -30.57 -7.50 -33.75
C PRO A 404 -31.40 -7.47 -32.46
N ALA A 405 -31.30 -8.52 -31.68
CA ALA A 405 -31.87 -8.61 -30.36
C ALA A 405 -31.10 -7.62 -29.48
N PHE A 406 -31.77 -6.51 -29.15
CA PHE A 406 -31.47 -5.58 -28.05
C PHE A 406 -30.08 -5.79 -27.43
N ALA A 407 -29.03 -5.27 -28.05
CA ALA A 407 -27.80 -5.02 -27.32
C ALA A 407 -28.19 -4.07 -26.17
N PRO A 408 -27.95 -4.42 -24.89
CA PRO A 408 -28.24 -3.53 -23.79
C PRO A 408 -27.47 -2.23 -24.06
N SER A 409 -28.20 -1.12 -24.11
CA SER A 409 -27.60 0.22 -24.18
C SER A 409 -26.52 0.33 -23.11
N PRO A 410 -25.33 0.88 -23.41
CA PRO A 410 -24.25 0.96 -22.44
C PRO A 410 -24.73 1.68 -21.18
N GLU A 411 -24.79 0.94 -20.06
CA GLU A 411 -25.24 1.49 -18.79
C GLU A 411 -24.20 2.50 -18.30
N LEU A 412 -24.60 3.77 -18.26
CA LEU A 412 -23.79 4.82 -17.65
C LEU A 412 -23.52 4.48 -16.18
N PRO A 413 -22.32 4.76 -15.66
CA PRO A 413 -22.05 4.55 -14.26
C PRO A 413 -22.96 5.43 -13.40
N ASP A 414 -23.28 4.95 -12.21
CA ASP A 414 -23.86 5.79 -11.17
C ASP A 414 -22.75 6.71 -10.61
N ILE A 415 -22.92 8.02 -10.79
CA ILE A 415 -21.91 9.03 -10.45
C ILE A 415 -22.35 9.76 -9.18
N GLU A 416 -21.65 9.49 -8.09
CA GLU A 416 -21.92 10.11 -6.78
C GLU A 416 -20.88 11.20 -6.49
N PHE A 417 -21.35 12.39 -6.12
CA PHE A 417 -20.50 13.50 -5.69
C PHE A 417 -20.57 13.67 -4.18
N PHE A 418 -19.42 13.81 -3.52
CA PHE A 418 -19.31 14.02 -2.09
C PHE A 418 -18.52 15.28 -1.76
N ALA A 419 -19.11 16.17 -0.98
CA ALA A 419 -18.41 17.28 -0.36
C ALA A 419 -17.76 16.79 0.94
N LEU A 420 -16.46 17.00 1.06
CA LEU A 420 -15.69 16.69 2.26
C LEU A 420 -15.59 17.95 3.13
N GLN A 421 -15.98 17.81 4.39
CA GLN A 421 -15.90 18.88 5.38
C GLN A 421 -15.05 18.42 6.56
N GLN A 422 -14.15 19.29 7.02
CA GLN A 422 -13.31 19.01 8.16
C GLN A 422 -14.03 19.41 9.45
N ASN A 423 -14.21 18.45 10.35
CA ASN A 423 -14.84 18.61 11.66
C ASN A 423 -13.90 18.05 12.73
N ALA A 424 -13.42 18.92 13.63
CA ALA A 424 -12.53 18.54 14.75
C ALA A 424 -11.31 17.67 14.34
N GLY A 425 -10.70 17.98 13.20
CA GLY A 425 -9.53 17.25 12.66
C GLY A 425 -9.87 16.13 11.69
N HIS A 426 -11.08 15.57 11.74
CA HIS A 426 -11.51 14.49 10.85
C HIS A 426 -12.35 15.00 9.68
N TYR A 427 -12.39 14.26 8.58
CA TYR A 427 -13.23 14.58 7.43
C TYR A 427 -14.52 13.77 7.43
N THR A 428 -15.64 14.43 7.13
CA THR A 428 -16.94 13.79 6.87
C THR A 428 -17.32 13.96 5.41
N ALA A 429 -17.88 12.92 4.79
CA ALA A 429 -18.31 12.94 3.40
C ALA A 429 -19.84 13.07 3.29
N THR A 430 -20.30 14.18 2.73
CA THR A 430 -21.72 14.48 2.55
C THR A 430 -22.08 14.36 1.07
N LEU A 431 -23.11 13.55 0.74
CA LEU A 431 -23.59 13.42 -0.63
C LEU A 431 -24.14 14.76 -1.13
N VAL A 432 -23.70 15.18 -2.30
CA VAL A 432 -24.19 16.39 -2.97
C VAL A 432 -25.35 15.99 -3.89
N PRO A 433 -26.56 16.53 -3.70
CA PRO A 433 -27.66 16.30 -4.62
C PRO A 433 -27.31 16.89 -5.99
N THR A 434 -27.05 16.04 -6.97
CA THR A 434 -27.01 16.47 -8.37
C THR A 434 -28.44 16.59 -8.88
N GLU A 435 -28.92 17.81 -9.09
CA GLU A 435 -30.16 18.02 -9.84
C GLU A 435 -29.99 17.40 -11.24
N ALA A 436 -30.87 16.46 -11.58
CA ALA A 436 -30.94 15.90 -12.92
C ALA A 436 -31.29 17.03 -13.90
N ASN A 437 -30.51 17.18 -14.97
CA ASN A 437 -30.67 18.17 -16.05
C ASN A 437 -30.21 19.60 -15.78
N ILE A 438 -28.94 19.76 -15.44
CA ILE A 438 -28.26 21.05 -15.61
C ILE A 438 -27.59 21.06 -17.00
N SER A 439 -28.29 21.55 -18.02
CA SER A 439 -27.67 21.83 -19.33
C SER A 439 -26.93 23.17 -19.25
N ALA A 440 -25.62 23.15 -19.01
CA ALA A 440 -24.76 24.28 -19.39
C ALA A 440 -24.16 23.96 -20.76
N LYS A 441 -24.25 24.93 -21.67
CA LYS A 441 -23.63 24.85 -23.00
C LYS A 441 -22.16 25.24 -22.87
N TYR A 442 -21.30 24.30 -22.48
CA TYR A 442 -19.87 24.46 -22.63
C TYR A 442 -19.45 24.09 -24.05
N MET A 443 -18.37 24.72 -24.53
CA MET A 443 -17.77 24.37 -25.81
C MET A 443 -17.25 22.91 -25.74
N PRO A 444 -17.64 22.02 -26.67
CA PRO A 444 -17.11 20.67 -26.73
C PRO A 444 -15.64 20.67 -27.16
N ILE A 445 -14.77 20.32 -26.22
CA ILE A 445 -13.36 20.04 -26.48
C ILE A 445 -13.14 18.53 -26.32
N LYS A 446 -12.64 17.88 -27.37
CA LYS A 446 -12.17 16.49 -27.34
C LYS A 446 -10.67 16.48 -27.59
N ALA A 447 -9.91 15.74 -26.80
CA ALA A 447 -8.47 15.56 -26.99
C ALA A 447 -8.15 14.08 -27.26
N VAL A 448 -7.31 13.83 -28.26
CA VAL A 448 -6.79 12.50 -28.59
C VAL A 448 -5.28 12.53 -28.45
N GLY A 449 -4.73 11.68 -27.60
CA GLY A 449 -3.30 11.55 -27.35
C GLY A 449 -2.75 10.27 -27.94
N SER A 450 -1.57 10.34 -28.55
CA SER A 450 -0.79 9.17 -28.96
C SER A 450 0.51 9.12 -28.16
N GLN A 451 0.71 8.08 -27.37
CA GLN A 451 1.92 7.95 -26.54
C GLN A 451 3.10 7.43 -27.38
N GLY A 452 4.18 8.20 -27.45
CA GLY A 452 5.44 7.82 -28.10
C GLY A 452 6.33 6.92 -27.23
N THR A 453 7.43 6.42 -27.80
CA THR A 453 8.39 5.51 -27.14
C THR A 453 9.10 6.13 -25.92
N ALA A 454 9.24 7.45 -25.91
CA ALA A 454 9.83 8.22 -24.81
C ALA A 454 8.80 8.57 -23.71
N GLY A 455 7.55 8.12 -23.82
CA GLY A 455 6.47 8.43 -22.87
C GLY A 455 5.78 9.77 -23.09
N ASN A 456 6.30 10.61 -24.00
CA ASN A 456 5.64 11.84 -24.44
C ASN A 456 4.34 11.52 -25.17
N ILE A 457 3.34 12.39 -25.03
CA ILE A 457 2.04 12.23 -25.67
C ILE A 457 1.87 13.35 -26.70
N ASP A 458 1.69 12.95 -27.96
CA ASP A 458 1.36 13.84 -29.04
C ASP A 458 -0.16 14.06 -29.04
N TRP A 459 -0.58 15.32 -28.88
CA TRP A 459 -1.99 15.69 -28.72
C TRP A 459 -2.59 16.21 -30.01
N VAL A 460 -3.78 15.70 -30.34
CA VAL A 460 -4.69 16.25 -31.34
C VAL A 460 -5.93 16.75 -30.60
N ILE A 461 -6.18 18.06 -30.66
CA ILE A 461 -7.29 18.71 -29.96
C ILE A 461 -8.35 19.11 -30.97
N HIS A 462 -9.56 18.60 -30.79
CA HIS A 462 -10.75 18.98 -31.54
C HIS A 462 -11.53 20.01 -30.72
N CYS A 463 -11.70 21.19 -31.29
CA CYS A 463 -12.42 22.30 -30.69
C CYS A 463 -13.54 22.73 -31.65
N ASN A 464 -14.79 22.31 -31.39
CA ASN A 464 -15.87 22.37 -32.37
C ASN A 464 -15.47 21.71 -33.72
N ASP A 465 -15.42 22.50 -34.80
CA ASP A 465 -15.11 22.07 -36.17
C ASP A 465 -13.62 22.28 -36.54
N GLU A 466 -12.81 22.84 -35.63
CA GLU A 466 -11.38 23.05 -35.83
C GLU A 466 -10.55 21.92 -35.20
N LEU A 467 -9.51 21.49 -35.92
CA LEU A 467 -8.56 20.45 -35.51
C LEU A 467 -7.18 21.07 -35.34
N PHE A 468 -6.58 20.84 -34.16
CA PHE A 468 -5.26 21.31 -33.81
C PHE A 468 -4.35 20.11 -33.56
N ASP A 469 -3.35 19.91 -34.43
CA ASP A 469 -2.42 18.79 -34.33
C ASP A 469 -1.09 19.26 -33.73
N GLY A 470 -0.73 18.70 -32.58
CA GLY A 470 0.51 18.98 -31.87
C GLY A 470 1.77 18.61 -32.66
N ALA A 471 1.69 17.61 -33.56
CA ALA A 471 2.82 17.26 -34.43
C ALA A 471 3.12 18.36 -35.46
N ILE A 472 2.13 19.19 -35.79
CA ILE A 472 2.25 20.30 -36.74
C ILE A 472 2.57 21.61 -36.01
N LEU A 473 1.86 21.89 -34.94
CA LEU A 473 1.92 23.18 -34.22
C LEU A 473 3.04 23.24 -33.18
N GLY A 474 3.51 22.10 -32.68
CA GLY A 474 4.54 22.05 -31.64
C GLY A 474 4.16 22.88 -30.41
N ASP A 475 5.06 23.77 -30.00
CA ASP A 475 4.91 24.60 -28.80
C ASP A 475 3.74 25.61 -28.88
N SER A 476 3.24 25.95 -30.08
CA SER A 476 2.12 26.89 -30.23
C SER A 476 0.74 26.26 -30.02
N LEU A 477 0.65 24.93 -29.91
CA LEU A 477 -0.60 24.17 -29.83
C LEU A 477 -1.59 24.78 -28.81
N PHE A 478 -1.14 24.99 -27.57
CA PHE A 478 -2.00 25.48 -26.49
C PHE A 478 -2.43 26.92 -26.70
N THR A 479 -1.56 27.76 -27.25
CA THR A 479 -1.84 29.17 -27.54
C THR A 479 -2.87 29.31 -28.67
N ASP A 480 -2.74 28.52 -29.73
CA ASP A 480 -3.66 28.56 -30.88
C ASP A 480 -5.04 28.03 -30.52
N VAL A 481 -5.11 26.93 -29.75
CA VAL A 481 -6.37 26.41 -29.20
C VAL A 481 -7.03 27.45 -28.28
N ALA A 482 -6.27 28.07 -27.38
CA ALA A 482 -6.80 29.09 -26.46
C ALA A 482 -7.31 30.33 -27.23
N ALA A 483 -6.61 30.75 -28.29
CA ALA A 483 -7.04 31.84 -29.16
C ALA A 483 -8.34 31.50 -29.91
N SER A 484 -8.48 30.26 -30.40
CA SER A 484 -9.73 29.80 -31.02
C SER A 484 -10.89 29.82 -30.03
N ILE A 485 -10.71 29.26 -28.83
CA ILE A 485 -11.72 29.28 -27.76
C ILE A 485 -12.16 30.71 -27.44
N LYS A 486 -11.21 31.67 -27.38
CA LYS A 486 -11.50 33.09 -27.11
C LYS A 486 -12.39 33.72 -28.21
N LYS A 487 -12.21 33.36 -29.48
CA LYS A 487 -13.05 33.85 -30.60
C LYS A 487 -14.50 33.38 -30.49
N PHE A 488 -14.73 32.16 -30.02
CA PHE A 488 -16.07 31.56 -29.92
C PHE A 488 -16.84 31.94 -28.65
N ARG A 489 -16.14 32.43 -27.61
CA ARG A 489 -16.80 32.96 -26.41
C ARG A 489 -17.59 34.22 -26.78
N ARG A 490 -18.92 34.12 -26.73
CA ARG A 490 -19.81 35.27 -26.91
C ARG A 490 -19.60 36.29 -25.80
N ALA A 491 -19.82 37.57 -26.11
CA ALA A 491 -19.60 38.70 -25.19
C ALA A 491 -20.47 38.65 -23.90
N ASP A 492 -21.50 37.81 -23.86
CA ASP A 492 -22.42 37.61 -22.73
C ASP A 492 -22.02 36.46 -21.78
N GLN A 493 -20.99 35.67 -22.13
CA GLN A 493 -20.41 34.63 -21.25
C GLN A 493 -18.89 34.79 -21.06
N PRO A 494 -18.42 35.89 -20.46
CA PRO A 494 -17.02 35.98 -20.06
C PRO A 494 -16.78 35.14 -18.79
N ALA A 495 -15.60 34.49 -18.74
CA ALA A 495 -15.01 33.86 -17.55
C ALA A 495 -15.54 32.48 -17.10
N TYR A 496 -15.54 31.47 -17.99
CA TYR A 496 -15.45 30.06 -17.53
C TYR A 496 -14.11 29.44 -17.96
N ARG A 497 -13.57 28.50 -17.18
CA ARG A 497 -12.34 27.76 -17.54
C ARG A 497 -12.55 26.88 -18.76
N CYS A 498 -11.49 26.61 -19.51
CA CYS A 498 -11.51 25.60 -20.56
C CYS A 498 -11.65 24.21 -19.91
N TYR A 499 -12.71 23.48 -20.27
CA TYR A 499 -12.97 22.12 -19.81
C TYR A 499 -12.90 21.15 -21.00
N ILE A 500 -12.19 20.05 -20.80
CA ILE A 500 -12.09 18.95 -21.75
C ILE A 500 -13.20 17.96 -21.42
N ASN A 501 -14.10 17.78 -22.38
CA ASN A 501 -15.28 16.93 -22.19
C ASN A 501 -14.98 15.47 -22.50
N ASP A 502 -13.99 15.20 -23.35
CA ASP A 502 -13.60 13.84 -23.72
C ASP A 502 -12.10 13.79 -23.98
N ILE A 503 -11.44 12.76 -23.46
CA ILE A 503 -10.00 12.53 -23.66
C ILE A 503 -9.75 11.07 -23.93
N GLU A 504 -8.95 10.78 -24.93
CA GLU A 504 -8.63 9.42 -25.36
C GLU A 504 -7.13 9.32 -25.58
N VAL A 505 -6.45 8.43 -24.86
CA VAL A 505 -5.00 8.27 -24.98
C VAL A 505 -4.67 6.85 -25.43
N HIS A 506 -4.07 6.74 -26.62
CA HIS A 506 -3.62 5.48 -27.17
C HIS A 506 -2.21 5.15 -26.64
N ARG A 507 -2.10 4.05 -25.90
CA ARG A 507 -0.84 3.57 -25.31
C ARG A 507 -0.15 2.56 -26.21
N GLN A 508 1.19 2.56 -26.23
CA GLN A 508 1.98 1.63 -27.03
C GLN A 508 1.79 0.15 -26.66
N CYS A 509 1.64 -0.17 -25.36
CA CYS A 509 1.51 -1.56 -24.90
C CYS A 509 0.13 -2.19 -25.11
N GLY A 510 -0.78 -1.53 -25.82
CA GLY A 510 -2.15 -2.01 -26.04
C GLY A 510 -3.02 -1.92 -24.79
N GLY A 511 -4.28 -1.54 -24.97
CA GLY A 511 -5.29 -1.42 -23.91
C GLY A 511 -5.86 -0.01 -23.78
N ASN A 512 -7.17 0.06 -23.58
CA ASN A 512 -7.87 1.32 -23.32
C ASN A 512 -7.49 1.86 -21.94
N THR A 513 -7.38 3.18 -21.83
CA THR A 513 -7.12 3.85 -20.56
C THR A 513 -8.25 3.66 -19.55
N THR A 514 -7.91 3.63 -18.26
CA THR A 514 -8.89 3.67 -17.17
C THR A 514 -9.42 5.10 -16.98
N LEU A 515 -10.55 5.24 -16.28
CA LEU A 515 -11.12 6.58 -16.00
C LEU A 515 -10.17 7.45 -15.19
N VAL A 516 -9.43 6.85 -14.25
CA VAL A 516 -8.40 7.54 -13.46
C VAL A 516 -7.27 8.05 -14.34
N GLN A 517 -6.81 7.25 -15.31
CA GLN A 517 -5.80 7.68 -16.27
C GLN A 517 -6.31 8.82 -17.16
N ASP A 518 -7.53 8.70 -17.69
CA ASP A 518 -8.17 9.78 -18.46
C ASP A 518 -8.26 11.06 -17.63
N PHE A 519 -8.68 10.96 -16.36
CA PHE A 519 -8.80 12.11 -15.47
C PHE A 519 -7.44 12.75 -15.18
N TYR A 520 -6.39 11.95 -14.99
CA TYR A 520 -5.02 12.44 -14.83
C TYR A 520 -4.60 13.30 -16.04
N TYR A 521 -4.73 12.74 -17.25
CA TYR A 521 -4.36 13.47 -18.48
C TYR A 521 -5.25 14.69 -18.74
N LYS A 522 -6.56 14.59 -18.45
CA LYS A 522 -7.51 15.70 -18.55
C LYS A 522 -7.03 16.90 -17.74
N ASN A 523 -6.71 16.71 -16.45
CA ASN A 523 -6.32 17.84 -15.60
C ASN A 523 -4.98 18.45 -16.05
N LYS A 524 -4.00 17.61 -16.44
CA LYS A 524 -2.72 18.10 -16.98
C LYS A 524 -2.92 18.96 -18.24
N LEU A 525 -3.81 18.52 -19.13
CA LEU A 525 -4.10 19.22 -20.39
C LEU A 525 -4.94 20.48 -20.16
N GLU A 526 -5.90 20.44 -19.24
CA GLU A 526 -6.68 21.62 -18.85
C GLU A 526 -5.81 22.68 -18.18
N ASP A 527 -4.85 22.32 -17.34
CA ASP A 527 -3.94 23.30 -16.74
C ASP A 527 -3.06 23.97 -17.79
N ALA A 528 -2.53 23.20 -18.76
CA ALA A 528 -1.78 23.78 -19.89
C ALA A 528 -2.63 24.76 -20.71
N LEU A 529 -3.87 24.37 -21.06
CA LEU A 529 -4.79 25.21 -21.82
C LEU A 529 -5.22 26.47 -21.06
N ASN A 530 -5.56 26.34 -19.78
CA ASN A 530 -6.00 27.49 -18.98
C ASN A 530 -4.85 28.44 -18.65
N ASN A 531 -3.62 27.94 -18.50
CA ASN A 531 -2.43 28.78 -18.37
C ASN A 531 -2.15 29.56 -19.65
N ALA A 532 -2.22 28.90 -20.83
CA ALA A 532 -2.10 29.57 -22.12
C ALA A 532 -3.20 30.63 -22.32
N PHE A 533 -4.43 30.34 -21.90
CA PHE A 533 -5.54 31.27 -21.96
C PHE A 533 -5.34 32.51 -21.06
N ALA A 534 -4.73 32.35 -19.89
CA ALA A 534 -4.43 33.46 -18.98
C ALA A 534 -3.34 34.42 -19.51
N LEU A 535 -2.51 33.95 -20.43
CA LEU A 535 -1.45 34.73 -21.08
C LEU A 535 -1.94 35.53 -22.31
N LEU A 536 -3.18 35.29 -22.78
CA LEU A 536 -3.83 35.92 -23.94
C LEU A 536 -4.82 37.01 -23.57
#